data_AF-A0A0C3NNL2-F1
#
_entry.id   AF-A0A0C3NNL2-F1
#
_cell.length_a   1.000
_cell.length_b   1.000
_cell.length_c   1.000
_cell.angle_alpha   90.00
_cell.angle_beta   90.00
_cell.angle_gamma   90.00
#
_symmetry.space_group_name_H-M   'P 1'
#
loop_
_entity.id
_entity.type
_entity.pdbx_description
1 polymer ?
#
loop_
_entity_poly.entity_id
_entity_poly.type
_entity_poly.pdbx_seq_one_letter_code
_entity_poly.pdbx_strand_id
1 'polypeptide(L)' 'MLTLNAKIAHADVVSAQLVLPYELRENSRLRTTLESGEEVAIFTARG' A
#
# COMPACT_ATOMS: atom_id res chain seq x y z
N MET A 1 9.23 3.48 8.51
CA MET A 1 8.55 3.77 7.24
C MET A 1 8.69 2.57 6.33
N LEU A 2 7.59 1.85 6.09
CA LEU A 2 7.54 0.67 5.21
C LEU A 2 7.35 1.11 3.75
N THR A 3 7.92 0.39 2.77
CA THR A 3 7.70 0.69 1.35
C THR A 3 7.05 -0.51 0.64
N LEU A 4 5.90 -0.28 0.02
CA LEU A 4 5.18 -1.26 -0.80
C LEU A 4 5.48 -0.99 -2.27
N ASN A 5 6.30 -1.84 -2.90
CA ASN A 5 6.76 -1.63 -4.28
C ASN A 5 6.26 -2.68 -5.28
N ALA A 6 5.68 -3.76 -4.80
CA ALA A 6 5.18 -4.85 -5.62
C ALA A 6 3.79 -5.27 -5.14
N LYS A 7 2.94 -5.64 -6.10
CA LYS A 7 1.66 -6.29 -5.83
C LYS A 7 1.83 -7.78 -6.11
N ILE A 8 1.47 -8.61 -5.14
CA ILE A 8 1.45 -10.07 -5.27
C ILE A 8 0.01 -10.54 -5.45
N ALA A 9 -0.18 -11.66 -6.16
CA ALA A 9 -1.50 -12.22 -6.41
C ALA A 9 -2.09 -12.92 -5.19
N HIS A 10 -1.23 -13.49 -4.33
CA HIS A 10 -1.61 -14.26 -3.15
C HIS A 10 -0.59 -14.05 -2.03
N ALA A 11 -1.07 -14.07 -0.79
CA ALA A 11 -0.27 -14.10 0.41
C ALA A 11 -0.95 -15.04 1.40
N ASP A 12 -0.19 -15.98 1.98
CA ASP A 12 -0.74 -16.94 2.94
C ASP A 12 -1.12 -16.27 4.28
N VAL A 13 -0.44 -15.18 4.62
CA VAL A 13 -0.71 -14.40 5.83
C VAL A 13 -0.62 -12.91 5.50
N VAL A 14 -1.63 -12.15 5.93
CA VAL A 14 -1.65 -10.67 5.86
C VAL A 14 -1.50 -10.14 7.28
N SER A 15 -0.41 -9.42 7.53
CA SER A 15 -0.07 -8.90 8.86
C SER A 15 -0.59 -7.47 9.13
N ALA A 16 -0.98 -6.74 8.08
CA ALA A 16 -1.40 -5.35 8.20
C ALA A 16 -2.39 -4.95 7.10
N GLN A 17 -3.20 -3.93 7.39
CA GLN A 17 -4.21 -3.40 6.48
C GLN A 17 -3.95 -1.91 6.16
N LEU A 18 -4.11 -1.56 4.88
CA LEU A 18 -4.06 -0.21 4.38
C LEU A 18 -5.41 0.15 3.73
N VAL A 19 -6.11 1.14 4.29
CA VAL A 19 -7.39 1.60 3.76
C VAL A 19 -7.17 2.86 2.93
N LEU A 20 -7.51 2.79 1.64
CA LEU A 20 -7.40 3.92 0.70
C LEU A 20 -8.75 4.27 0.08
N PRO A 21 -9.09 5.57 -0.01
CA PRO A 21 -10.14 6.08 -0.91
C PRO A 21 -9.91 5.61 -2.34
N TYR A 22 -10.99 5.42 -3.09
CA TYR A 22 -10.96 4.89 -4.45
C TYR A 22 -9.95 5.63 -5.35
N GLU A 23 -10.03 6.96 -5.36
CA GLU A 23 -9.16 7.88 -6.10
C GLU A 23 -7.67 7.79 -5.76
N LEU A 24 -7.30 7.31 -4.56
CA LEU A 24 -5.90 7.13 -4.17
C LEU A 24 -5.35 5.75 -4.53
N ARG A 25 -6.19 4.78 -4.93
CA ARG A 25 -5.76 3.41 -5.26
C ARG A 25 -5.03 3.30 -6.59
N GLU A 26 -5.25 4.25 -7.50
CA GLU A 26 -4.59 4.30 -8.80
C GLU A 26 -3.22 5.00 -8.75
N ASN A 27 -2.89 5.63 -7.62
CA ASN A 27 -1.61 6.31 -7.46
C ASN A 27 -0.48 5.30 -7.25
N SER A 28 0.39 5.19 -8.25
CA SER A 28 1.60 4.36 -8.16
C SER A 28 2.65 4.92 -7.18
N ARG A 29 2.52 6.19 -6.77
CA ARG A 29 3.40 6.85 -5.80
C ARG A 29 2.58 7.63 -4.79
N LEU A 30 2.54 7.17 -3.55
CA LEU A 30 1.73 7.78 -2.49
C LEU A 30 2.40 7.56 -1.13
N ARG A 31 2.38 8.58 -0.25
CA ARG A 31 2.67 8.39 1.18
C ARG A 31 1.36 8.38 1.94
N THR A 32 1.20 7.40 2.82
CA THR A 32 -0.02 7.18 3.58
C THR A 32 0.30 6.43 4.87
N THR A 33 -0.72 6.10 5.65
CA THR A 33 -0.60 5.43 6.94
C THR A 33 -1.43 4.15 6.93
N LEU A 34 -0.86 3.07 7.45
CA LEU A 34 -1.62 1.86 7.76
C LEU A 34 -2.71 2.16 8.79
N GLU A 35 -3.68 1.26 8.90
CA GLU A 35 -4.69 1.35 9.96
C GLU A 35 -4.07 1.32 11.37
N SER A 36 -2.88 0.72 11.53
CA SER A 36 -2.10 0.73 12.78
C SER A 36 -1.48 2.10 13.12
N GLY A 37 -1.52 3.08 12.20
CA GLY A 37 -0.87 4.38 12.34
C GLY A 37 0.58 4.43 11.86
N GLU A 38 1.12 3.32 11.38
CA GLU A 38 2.48 3.26 10.82
C GLU A 38 2.55 3.90 9.43
N GLU A 39 3.59 4.71 9.20
CA GLU A 39 3.82 5.31 7.89
C GLU A 39 4.27 4.29 6.84
N VAL A 40 3.60 4.35 5.68
CA VAL A 40 3.88 3.52 4.51
C VAL A 40 3.96 4.36 3.23
N ALA A 41 4.92 4.01 2.36
CA ALA A 41 5.05 4.56 1.03
C ALA A 41 4.67 3.52 -0.01
N ILE A 42 3.77 3.86 -0.92
CA ILE A 42 3.43 3.09 -2.12
C ILE A 42 4.36 3.54 -3.24
N PHE A 43 5.02 2.59 -3.88
CA PHE A 43 5.88 2.79 -5.03
C PHE A 43 5.74 1.63 -6.02
N THR A 44 4.56 1.45 -6.59
CA THR A 44 4.28 0.37 -7.53
C THR A 44 4.60 0.79 -8.97
N ALA A 45 4.68 -0.18 -9.88
CA ALA A 45 4.71 0.11 -11.32
C ALA A 45 3.39 0.79 -11.74
N ARG A 46 3.48 1.64 -12.78
CA ARG A 46 2.30 2.23 -13.45
C ARG A 46 1.78 1.27 -14.51
N GLY A 47 0.46 1.23 -14.68
CA GLY A 47 -0.24 0.31 -15.59
C GLY A 47 -0.80 -0.91 -14.85
#